data_AF-A0A7S3WJ38-F1
#
_entry.id   AF-A0A7S3WJ38-F1
#
_cell.length_a   1.000
_cell.length_b   1.000
_cell.length_c   1.000
_cell.angle_alpha   90.00
_cell.angle_beta   90.00
_cell.angle_gamma   90.00
#
_symmetry.space_group_name_H-M   'P 1'
#
loop_
_entity.id
_entity.type
_entity.pdbx_description
1 polymer ?
#
loop_
_entity_poly.entity_id
_entity_poly.type
_entity_poly.pdbx_seq_one_letter_code
_entity_poly.pdbx_strand_id
1 'polypeptide(L)'
;ALGAAANALQATLAHPTLGFWADSSYASASLASLLRHEPNLEAIAVRLRRMLSLSPTPRPLRSNEAMRRLRHWLRSLKMDAPEAPPVAEMQSWSILTPVYKETVLYSMADLEEESNDGRSFIEVLRGLHRDEWANFAQRLGESPSALSVARCASEPRLALQLRLWASMRGQTLARTVYGMMYYESALAFLVAVEAGSAGGGPAPPLPAASQTAAASALAQRKVGYVCACQVYGDYKRAGDPRAVDIEALMHAFPSLRVAYVERRGGGGEGGGEEEEE
;
A
#
# COMPACT_ATOMS: atom_id res chain seq x y z
N ALA A 1 -19.86 -13.33 -15.52
CA ALA A 1 -19.53 -11.90 -15.27
C ALA A 1 -20.05 -11.39 -13.92
N LEU A 2 -21.37 -11.40 -13.64
CA LEU A 2 -21.92 -10.89 -12.37
C LEU A 2 -21.49 -11.70 -11.12
N GLY A 3 -21.39 -13.03 -11.23
CA GLY A 3 -20.89 -13.88 -10.14
C GLY A 3 -19.44 -13.57 -9.75
N ALA A 4 -18.54 -13.45 -10.74
CA ALA A 4 -17.14 -13.08 -10.50
C ALA A 4 -16.99 -11.71 -9.83
N ALA A 5 -17.82 -10.72 -10.21
CA ALA A 5 -17.82 -9.41 -9.58
C ALA A 5 -18.33 -9.44 -8.13
N ALA A 6 -19.34 -10.27 -7.83
CA ALA A 6 -19.82 -10.47 -6.46
C ALA A 6 -18.76 -11.16 -5.58
N ASN A 7 -18.06 -12.16 -6.11
CA ASN A 7 -16.96 -12.85 -5.42
C ASN A 7 -15.81 -11.90 -5.11
N ALA A 8 -15.40 -11.07 -6.08
CA ALA A 8 -14.36 -10.07 -5.89
C ALA A 8 -14.74 -9.03 -4.83
N LEU A 9 -16.00 -8.58 -4.81
CA LEU A 9 -16.47 -7.60 -3.84
C LEU A 9 -16.56 -8.19 -2.42
N GLN A 10 -16.99 -9.44 -2.27
CA GLN A 10 -16.96 -10.12 -0.97
C GLN A 10 -15.53 -10.38 -0.49
N ALA A 11 -14.63 -10.83 -1.37
CA ALA A 11 -13.21 -10.96 -1.05
C ALA A 11 -12.60 -9.61 -0.61
N THR A 12 -13.05 -8.51 -1.22
CA THR A 12 -12.63 -7.16 -0.85
C THR A 12 -13.08 -6.76 0.55
N LEU A 13 -14.32 -7.11 0.92
CA LEU A 13 -14.87 -6.82 2.25
C LEU A 13 -14.26 -7.68 3.35
N ALA A 14 -13.82 -8.88 3.00
CA ALA A 14 -13.38 -9.88 3.95
C ALA A 14 -11.88 -9.89 4.21
N HIS A 15 -11.12 -9.20 3.36
CA HIS A 15 -9.70 -9.04 3.52
C HIS A 15 -9.42 -7.63 4.09
N PRO A 16 -9.49 -7.43 5.42
CA PRO A 16 -9.35 -6.13 6.07
C PRO A 16 -7.94 -5.54 5.97
N THR A 17 -7.03 -6.18 5.22
CA THR A 17 -5.66 -5.72 4.94
C THR A 17 -5.35 -5.83 3.46
N LEU A 18 -6.33 -5.57 2.58
CA LEU A 18 -6.03 -5.37 1.17
C LEU A 18 -5.09 -4.18 1.11
N GLY A 19 -3.80 -4.46 0.96
CA GLY A 19 -2.72 -3.52 1.23
C GLY A 19 -2.85 -2.18 0.51
N PHE A 20 -3.73 -2.07 -0.48
CA PHE A 20 -4.09 -0.89 -1.26
C PHE A 20 -4.35 0.36 -0.40
N TRP A 21 -3.29 1.13 -0.12
CA TRP A 21 -3.21 2.58 0.11
C TRP A 21 -4.13 3.26 1.13
N ALA A 22 -5.07 2.53 1.70
CA ALA A 22 -6.09 3.03 2.58
C ALA A 22 -6.05 2.15 3.81
N ASP A 23 -6.10 2.81 4.96
CA ASP A 23 -6.66 2.24 6.16
C ASP A 23 -7.86 1.36 5.74
N SER A 24 -7.60 0.06 5.70
CA SER A 24 -8.53 -0.91 5.14
C SER A 24 -9.73 -1.05 6.05
N SER A 25 -9.57 -0.69 7.34
CA SER A 25 -10.69 -0.47 8.27
C SER A 25 -11.53 0.73 7.85
N TYR A 26 -10.93 1.86 7.45
CA TYR A 26 -11.66 3.01 6.92
C TYR A 26 -12.38 2.69 5.60
N ALA A 27 -11.70 2.00 4.67
CA ALA A 27 -12.28 1.64 3.39
C ALA A 27 -13.44 0.64 3.57
N SER A 28 -13.23 -0.42 4.35
CA SER A 28 -14.28 -1.38 4.69
C SER A 28 -15.40 -0.76 5.52
N ALA A 29 -15.12 0.14 6.47
CA ALA A 29 -16.15 0.84 7.24
C ALA A 29 -16.95 1.82 6.38
N SER A 30 -16.31 2.50 5.42
CA SER A 30 -16.97 3.36 4.44
C SER A 30 -17.85 2.52 3.50
N LEU A 31 -17.34 1.40 3.02
CA LEU A 31 -18.09 0.47 2.17
C LEU A 31 -19.24 -0.16 2.98
N ALA A 32 -19.00 -0.66 4.19
CA ALA A 32 -20.01 -1.19 5.10
C ALA A 32 -21.04 -0.14 5.51
N SER A 33 -20.65 1.12 5.68
CA SER A 33 -21.59 2.24 5.88
C SER A 33 -22.48 2.38 4.66
N LEU A 34 -21.94 2.35 3.45
CA LEU A 34 -22.73 2.36 2.21
C LEU A 34 -23.64 1.12 2.10
N LEU A 35 -23.19 -0.06 2.55
CA LEU A 35 -23.96 -1.31 2.54
C LEU A 35 -25.07 -1.34 3.59
N ARG A 36 -24.83 -0.82 4.80
CA ARG A 36 -25.82 -0.79 5.91
C ARG A 36 -27.08 0.01 5.57
N HIS A 37 -27.01 0.91 4.60
CA HIS A 37 -28.15 1.70 4.15
C HIS A 37 -28.98 1.00 3.05
N GLU A 38 -28.61 -0.21 2.58
CA GLU A 38 -29.33 -0.92 1.50
C GLU A 38 -29.32 -2.46 1.70
N PRO A 39 -30.46 -3.10 2.01
CA PRO A 39 -30.50 -4.48 2.50
C PRO A 39 -30.31 -5.58 1.43
N ASN A 40 -30.04 -5.27 0.15
CA ASN A 40 -29.96 -6.28 -0.92
C ASN A 40 -28.65 -6.23 -1.72
N LEU A 41 -27.91 -7.33 -1.76
CA LEU A 41 -26.67 -7.52 -2.55
C LEU A 41 -26.90 -7.37 -4.07
N GLU A 42 -28.08 -7.78 -4.54
CA GLU A 42 -28.52 -7.61 -5.93
C GLU A 42 -28.77 -6.12 -6.25
N ALA A 43 -29.28 -5.36 -5.28
CA ALA A 43 -29.41 -3.92 -5.39
C ALA A 43 -28.04 -3.21 -5.37
N ILE A 44 -27.02 -3.78 -4.69
CA ILE A 44 -25.63 -3.30 -4.74
C ILE A 44 -24.99 -3.56 -6.10
N ALA A 45 -25.22 -4.72 -6.71
CA ALA A 45 -24.80 -4.98 -8.09
C ALA A 45 -25.51 -4.06 -9.08
N VAL A 46 -26.80 -3.79 -8.88
CA VAL A 46 -27.59 -2.81 -9.64
C VAL A 46 -27.12 -1.38 -9.36
N ARG A 47 -26.65 -1.05 -8.16
CA ARG A 47 -26.15 0.28 -7.78
C ARG A 47 -24.72 0.52 -8.26
N LEU A 48 -23.84 -0.47 -8.20
CA LEU A 48 -22.54 -0.45 -8.88
C LEU A 48 -22.73 -0.36 -10.38
N ARG A 49 -23.67 -1.14 -10.94
CA ARG A 49 -24.09 -1.00 -12.33
C ARG A 49 -24.61 0.41 -12.59
N ARG A 50 -25.53 0.97 -11.81
CA ARG A 50 -26.04 2.35 -11.95
C ARG A 50 -24.98 3.43 -11.72
N MET A 51 -24.01 3.23 -10.82
CA MET A 51 -22.86 4.12 -10.64
C MET A 51 -21.93 4.09 -11.85
N LEU A 52 -21.75 2.90 -12.44
CA LEU A 52 -20.94 2.70 -13.64
C LEU A 52 -21.73 3.01 -14.93
N SER A 53 -23.06 3.00 -14.91
CA SER A 53 -23.89 3.03 -16.11
C SER A 53 -24.86 4.21 -16.18
N LEU A 54 -25.56 4.63 -15.12
CA LEU A 54 -26.64 5.63 -15.23
C LEU A 54 -26.96 6.28 -13.86
N SER A 55 -26.28 7.38 -13.51
CA SER A 55 -26.91 8.43 -12.69
C SER A 55 -27.27 9.57 -13.64
N PRO A 56 -28.51 10.10 -13.64
CA PRO A 56 -28.89 11.24 -14.48
C PRO A 56 -28.08 12.50 -14.15
N THR A 57 -27.48 12.55 -12.96
CA THR A 57 -26.39 13.48 -12.61
C THR A 57 -25.14 12.65 -12.28
N PRO A 58 -24.23 12.44 -13.25
CA PRO A 58 -22.94 11.82 -12.93
C PRO A 58 -22.24 12.72 -11.93
N ARG A 59 -21.96 12.21 -10.72
CA ARG A 59 -20.94 12.82 -9.87
C ARG A 59 -19.62 12.37 -10.47
N PRO A 60 -18.88 13.23 -11.19
CA PRO A 60 -17.59 12.81 -11.73
C PRO A 60 -16.71 12.39 -10.55
N LEU A 61 -15.95 11.31 -10.73
CA LEU A 61 -14.83 11.04 -9.84
C LEU A 61 -13.98 12.31 -9.82
N ARG A 62 -13.78 12.88 -8.61
CA ARG A 62 -13.07 14.16 -8.46
C ARG A 62 -11.64 14.07 -8.98
N SER A 63 -11.03 12.88 -8.88
CA SER A 63 -9.70 12.61 -9.36
C SER A 63 -9.72 12.12 -10.81
N ASN A 64 -9.06 12.88 -11.69
CA ASN A 64 -8.79 12.49 -13.08
C ASN A 64 -8.02 11.16 -13.15
N GLU A 65 -7.17 10.90 -12.16
CA GLU A 65 -6.40 9.66 -12.07
C GLU A 65 -7.29 8.45 -11.78
N ALA A 66 -8.20 8.59 -10.80
CA ALA A 66 -9.17 7.54 -10.49
C ALA A 66 -10.03 7.20 -11.73
N MET A 67 -10.46 8.24 -12.45
CA MET A 67 -11.22 8.07 -13.69
C MET A 67 -10.37 7.39 -14.78
N ARG A 68 -9.10 7.77 -14.95
CA ARG A 68 -8.18 7.13 -15.91
C ARG A 68 -7.99 5.64 -15.60
N ARG A 69 -7.74 5.29 -14.34
CA ARG A 69 -7.57 3.91 -13.88
C ARG A 69 -8.83 3.07 -14.09
N LEU A 70 -10.00 3.62 -13.73
CA LEU A 70 -11.28 2.94 -13.93
C LEU A 70 -11.57 2.71 -15.43
N ARG A 71 -11.31 3.70 -16.28
CA ARG A 71 -11.45 3.52 -17.74
C ARG A 71 -10.51 2.45 -18.28
N HIS A 72 -9.25 2.42 -17.82
CA HIS A 72 -8.30 1.38 -18.22
C HIS A 72 -8.79 -0.02 -17.81
N TRP A 73 -9.24 -0.17 -16.56
CA TRP A 73 -9.84 -1.42 -16.08
C TRP A 73 -11.09 -1.83 -16.87
N LEU A 74 -12.02 -0.90 -17.13
CA LEU A 74 -13.21 -1.19 -17.94
C LEU A 74 -12.86 -1.63 -19.37
N ARG A 75 -11.78 -1.07 -19.95
CA ARG A 75 -11.29 -1.49 -21.26
C ARG A 75 -10.66 -2.88 -21.20
N SER A 76 -9.91 -3.20 -20.15
CA SER A 76 -9.30 -4.53 -20.00
C SER A 76 -10.35 -5.63 -19.86
N LEU A 77 -11.53 -5.35 -19.31
CA LEU A 77 -12.65 -6.32 -19.29
C LEU A 77 -13.15 -6.73 -20.68
N LYS A 78 -12.85 -5.94 -21.73
CA LYS A 78 -13.21 -6.24 -23.12
C LYS A 78 -12.06 -6.84 -23.91
N MET A 79 -10.88 -6.96 -23.31
CA MET A 79 -9.75 -7.60 -23.97
C MET A 79 -9.94 -9.11 -23.88
N ASP A 80 -9.73 -9.78 -25.01
CA ASP A 80 -9.57 -11.24 -25.02
C ASP A 80 -8.22 -11.56 -24.37
N ALA A 81 -8.26 -12.13 -23.18
CA ALA A 81 -7.09 -12.47 -22.39
C ALA A 81 -7.08 -13.98 -22.16
N PRO A 82 -5.93 -14.65 -22.33
CA PRO A 82 -5.83 -16.08 -22.05
C PRO A 82 -6.16 -16.36 -20.58
N GLU A 83 -6.75 -17.53 -20.32
CA GLU A 83 -7.04 -17.96 -18.97
C GLU A 83 -5.73 -18.12 -18.19
N ALA A 84 -5.62 -17.40 -17.07
CA ALA A 84 -4.43 -17.46 -16.23
C ALA A 84 -4.46 -18.75 -15.40
N PRO A 85 -3.31 -19.44 -15.24
CA PRO A 85 -3.25 -20.58 -14.33
C PRO A 85 -3.47 -20.11 -12.89
N PRO A 86 -3.91 -21.01 -11.98
CA PRO A 86 -4.07 -20.68 -10.57
C PRO A 86 -2.78 -20.13 -9.96
N VAL A 87 -2.89 -19.26 -8.95
CA VAL A 87 -1.70 -18.70 -8.27
C VAL A 87 -0.79 -19.81 -7.74
N ALA A 88 -1.35 -20.95 -7.34
CA ALA A 88 -0.59 -22.11 -6.87
C ALA A 88 0.39 -22.65 -7.93
N GLU A 89 0.05 -22.57 -9.21
CA GLU A 89 0.84 -23.07 -10.34
C GLU A 89 1.71 -21.98 -10.99
N MET A 90 1.46 -20.72 -10.67
CA MET A 90 2.22 -19.57 -11.16
C MET A 90 3.72 -19.67 -10.84
N GLN A 91 4.58 -19.23 -11.78
CA GLN A 91 6.02 -19.09 -11.53
C GLN A 91 6.30 -18.05 -10.43
N SER A 92 7.28 -18.32 -9.58
CA SER A 92 7.71 -17.38 -8.54
C SER A 92 8.73 -16.40 -9.10
N TRP A 93 8.72 -15.16 -8.60
CA TRP A 93 9.71 -14.15 -8.95
C TRP A 93 10.21 -13.38 -7.73
N SER A 94 11.34 -12.72 -7.90
CA SER A 94 11.94 -11.87 -6.86
C SER A 94 12.17 -10.46 -7.41
N ILE A 95 11.90 -9.48 -6.58
CA ILE A 95 12.13 -8.07 -6.84
C ILE A 95 13.32 -7.62 -6.01
N LEU A 96 14.27 -6.96 -6.65
CA LEU A 96 15.44 -6.37 -6.01
C LEU A 96 15.42 -4.86 -6.24
N THR A 97 15.32 -4.09 -5.16
CA THR A 97 15.45 -2.62 -5.23
C THR A 97 16.79 -2.22 -4.63
N PRO A 98 17.76 -1.72 -5.43
CA PRO A 98 18.98 -1.15 -4.88
C PRO A 98 18.66 0.18 -4.18
N VAL A 99 19.25 0.37 -2.99
CA VAL A 99 19.10 1.57 -2.17
C VAL A 99 20.48 1.97 -1.64
N TYR A 100 20.79 3.24 -1.76
CA TYR A 100 21.99 3.84 -1.19
C TYR A 100 21.63 4.98 -0.22
N LYS A 101 21.41 6.18 -0.74
CA LYS A 101 21.20 7.39 0.08
C LYS A 101 19.86 8.06 -0.17
N GLU A 102 18.94 7.36 -0.83
CA GLU A 102 17.59 7.86 -1.09
C GLU A 102 16.86 8.16 0.21
N THR A 103 15.99 9.16 0.17
CA THR A 103 15.09 9.48 1.29
C THR A 103 14.15 8.32 1.54
N VAL A 104 14.11 7.83 2.78
CA VAL A 104 13.26 6.70 3.16
C VAL A 104 11.82 7.13 3.35
N LEU A 105 11.60 8.01 4.33
CA LEU A 105 10.40 8.84 4.49
C LEU A 105 10.86 10.30 4.60
N TYR A 106 10.05 11.25 4.14
CA TYR A 106 10.26 12.65 4.46
C TYR A 106 10.19 12.84 5.98
N SER A 107 11.18 13.53 6.54
CA SER A 107 11.16 13.99 7.92
C SER A 107 10.15 15.13 8.10
N MET A 108 9.77 15.46 9.34
CA MET A 108 8.93 16.64 9.56
C MET A 108 9.65 17.93 9.14
N ALA A 109 10.97 17.99 9.30
CA ALA A 109 11.79 19.12 8.86
C ALA A 109 11.76 19.26 7.32
N ASP A 110 11.83 18.14 6.57
CA ASP A 110 11.74 18.15 5.11
C ASP A 110 10.38 18.70 4.63
N LEU A 111 9.32 18.53 5.43
CA LEU A 111 7.97 19.04 5.10
C LEU A 111 7.83 20.55 5.34
N GLU A 112 8.57 21.08 6.32
CA GLU A 112 8.58 22.49 6.68
C GLU A 112 9.66 23.29 5.92
N GLU A 113 10.58 22.61 5.24
CA GLU A 113 11.59 23.23 4.38
C GLU A 113 10.93 24.13 3.34
N GLU A 114 11.34 25.40 3.33
CA GLU A 114 10.83 26.41 2.41
C GLU A 114 11.58 26.38 1.09
N SER A 115 10.83 26.34 -0.01
CA SER A 115 11.38 26.57 -1.35
C SER A 115 11.77 28.04 -1.54
N ASN A 116 12.49 28.34 -2.62
CA ASN A 116 12.87 29.70 -3.03
C ASN A 116 11.67 30.68 -3.12
N ASP A 117 10.46 30.16 -3.29
CA ASP A 117 9.21 30.93 -3.35
C ASP A 117 8.58 31.22 -1.97
N GLY A 118 9.26 30.88 -0.87
CA GLY A 118 8.77 31.09 0.50
C GLY A 118 7.58 30.21 0.90
N ARG A 119 7.43 29.06 0.22
CA ARG A 119 6.38 28.07 0.53
C ARG A 119 7.02 26.80 1.05
N SER A 120 6.48 26.27 2.14
CA SER A 120 6.90 24.98 2.67
C SER A 120 6.54 23.83 1.73
N PHE A 121 7.32 22.76 1.74
CA PHE A 121 7.06 21.60 0.88
C PHE A 121 5.65 21.02 1.09
N ILE A 122 5.15 20.98 2.33
CA ILE A 122 3.79 20.52 2.62
C ILE A 122 2.71 21.43 2.03
N GLU A 123 2.91 22.75 1.99
CA GLU A 123 1.94 23.67 1.38
C GLU A 123 1.86 23.48 -0.13
N VAL A 124 2.99 23.22 -0.77
CA VAL A 124 3.04 22.85 -2.19
C VAL A 124 2.25 21.57 -2.43
N LEU A 125 2.47 20.52 -1.62
CA LEU A 125 1.74 19.25 -1.74
C LEU A 125 0.22 19.41 -1.50
N ARG A 126 -0.19 20.19 -0.48
CA ARG A 126 -1.60 20.51 -0.21
C ARG A 126 -2.24 21.27 -1.37
N GLY A 127 -1.49 22.20 -1.97
CA GLY A 127 -1.92 22.98 -3.13
C GLY A 127 -2.17 22.12 -4.37
N LEU A 128 -1.27 21.16 -4.63
CA LEU A 128 -1.34 20.24 -5.77
C LEU A 128 -2.41 19.16 -5.59
N HIS A 129 -2.61 18.65 -4.37
CA HIS A 129 -3.46 17.50 -4.06
C HIS A 129 -4.59 17.83 -3.07
N ARG A 130 -5.36 18.89 -3.35
CA ARG A 130 -6.39 19.41 -2.44
C ARG A 130 -7.47 18.39 -2.06
N ASP A 131 -7.91 17.60 -3.03
CA ASP A 131 -8.92 16.55 -2.85
C ASP A 131 -8.37 15.39 -2.02
N GLU A 132 -7.13 14.97 -2.27
CA GLU A 132 -6.49 13.91 -1.51
C GLU A 132 -6.14 14.35 -0.08
N TRP A 133 -5.79 15.62 0.13
CA TRP A 133 -5.62 16.21 1.46
C TRP A 133 -6.93 16.21 2.24
N ALA A 134 -8.04 16.56 1.60
CA ALA A 134 -9.35 16.52 2.24
C ALA A 134 -9.74 15.11 2.68
N ASN A 135 -9.48 14.11 1.83
CA ASN A 135 -9.69 12.70 2.17
C ASN A 135 -8.75 12.25 3.30
N PHE A 136 -7.51 12.71 3.30
CA PHE A 136 -6.57 12.43 4.39
C PHE A 136 -7.05 12.99 5.72
N ALA A 137 -7.45 14.26 5.77
CA ALA A 137 -8.00 14.88 6.98
C ALA A 137 -9.27 14.16 7.45
N GLN A 138 -10.18 13.82 6.54
CA GLN A 138 -11.39 13.05 6.85
C GLN A 138 -11.06 11.69 7.50
N ARG A 139 -10.02 10.98 7.03
CA ARG A 139 -9.60 9.71 7.65
C ARG A 139 -9.08 9.88 9.07
N LEU A 140 -8.51 11.03 9.38
CA LEU A 140 -8.03 11.38 10.72
C LEU A 140 -9.15 11.93 11.62
N GLY A 141 -10.37 12.08 11.11
CA GLY A 141 -11.47 12.73 11.83
C GLY A 141 -11.32 14.25 11.94
N GLU A 142 -10.43 14.84 11.15
CA GLU A 142 -10.08 16.25 11.20
C GLU A 142 -10.62 17.02 9.99
N SER A 143 -10.78 18.33 10.13
CA SER A 143 -11.11 19.18 8.99
C SER A 143 -9.85 19.55 8.19
N PRO A 144 -9.92 19.72 6.85
CA PRO A 144 -8.73 19.99 6.02
C PRO A 144 -8.00 21.30 6.38
N SER A 145 -8.72 22.25 6.97
CA SER A 145 -8.20 23.54 7.44
C SER A 145 -7.65 23.48 8.86
N ALA A 146 -8.18 22.61 9.73
CA ALA A 146 -7.67 22.43 11.09
C ALA A 146 -6.41 21.57 11.13
N LEU A 147 -6.22 20.68 10.15
CA LEU A 147 -5.04 19.82 10.07
C LEU A 147 -3.80 20.64 9.68
N SER A 148 -2.93 20.88 10.67
CA SER A 148 -1.65 21.59 10.52
C SER A 148 -0.46 20.67 10.81
N VAL A 149 0.73 21.07 10.38
CA VAL A 149 1.98 20.33 10.67
C VAL A 149 2.19 20.23 12.19
N ALA A 150 1.99 21.34 12.91
CA ALA A 150 2.08 21.37 14.37
C ALA A 150 1.08 20.41 15.06
N ARG A 151 -0.16 20.33 14.56
CA ARG A 151 -1.15 19.37 15.06
C ARG A 151 -0.67 17.93 14.85
N CYS A 152 -0.15 17.61 13.67
CA CYS A 152 0.39 16.28 13.40
C CYS A 152 1.66 15.98 14.23
N ALA A 153 2.52 16.97 14.45
CA ALA A 153 3.75 16.83 15.25
C ALA A 153 3.47 16.51 16.72
N SER A 154 2.32 16.94 17.26
CA SER A 154 1.95 16.71 18.66
C SER A 154 1.73 15.23 19.02
N GLU A 155 1.46 14.38 18.03
CA GLU A 155 1.22 12.95 18.24
C GLU A 155 2.08 12.10 17.30
N PRO A 156 2.90 11.16 17.80
CA PRO A 156 3.81 10.36 16.97
C PRO A 156 3.10 9.60 15.83
N ARG A 157 1.87 9.14 16.10
CA ARG A 157 1.04 8.42 15.11
C ARG A 157 0.59 9.34 13.98
N LEU A 158 0.12 10.55 14.29
CA LEU A 158 -0.30 11.53 13.29
C LEU A 158 0.91 12.06 12.50
N ALA A 159 2.04 12.28 13.17
CA ALA A 159 3.30 12.66 12.54
C ALA A 159 3.71 11.61 11.49
N LEU A 160 3.72 10.32 11.86
CA LEU A 160 4.05 9.25 10.92
C LEU A 160 3.05 9.19 9.75
N GLN A 161 1.76 9.35 10.00
CA GLN A 161 0.73 9.34 8.95
C GLN A 161 0.89 10.52 7.97
N LEU A 162 1.25 11.71 8.46
CA LEU A 162 1.55 12.87 7.62
C LEU A 162 2.82 12.65 6.80
N ARG A 163 3.91 12.20 7.44
CA ARG A 163 5.19 11.86 6.79
C ARG A 163 4.98 10.82 5.69
N LEU A 164 4.22 9.76 5.97
CA LEU A 164 3.83 8.77 4.97
C LEU A 164 3.04 9.43 3.85
N TRP A 165 1.94 10.15 4.14
CA TRP A 165 1.13 10.82 3.12
C TRP A 165 1.98 11.66 2.15
N ALA A 166 2.94 12.44 2.67
CA ALA A 166 3.86 13.21 1.84
C ALA A 166 4.84 12.32 1.05
N SER A 167 5.48 11.36 1.72
CA SER A 167 6.48 10.44 1.11
C SER A 167 5.92 9.68 -0.07
N MET A 168 4.63 9.39 -0.02
CA MET A 168 3.92 8.64 -1.05
C MET A 168 3.67 9.45 -2.34
N ARG A 169 3.83 10.77 -2.28
CA ARG A 169 3.75 11.70 -3.43
C ARG A 169 5.13 12.10 -3.94
N GLY A 170 6.18 11.84 -3.17
CA GLY A 170 7.58 12.02 -3.55
C GLY A 170 8.21 10.80 -4.23
N GLN A 171 9.51 10.87 -4.43
CA GLN A 171 10.36 9.75 -4.85
C GLN A 171 11.11 9.23 -3.62
N THR A 172 10.42 8.43 -2.81
CA THR A 172 10.96 7.89 -1.55
C THR A 172 11.03 6.38 -1.59
N LEU A 173 11.92 5.79 -0.78
CA LEU A 173 11.99 4.34 -0.63
C LEU A 173 10.66 3.78 -0.12
N ALA A 174 10.00 4.46 0.83
CA ALA A 174 8.69 4.05 1.31
C ALA A 174 7.71 3.88 0.13
N ARG A 175 7.64 4.85 -0.79
CA ARG A 175 6.79 4.73 -1.98
C ARG A 175 7.09 3.50 -2.82
N THR A 176 8.36 3.21 -3.05
CA THR A 176 8.77 2.02 -3.80
C THR A 176 8.42 0.75 -3.06
N VAL A 177 8.74 0.66 -1.77
CA VAL A 177 8.45 -0.52 -0.92
C VAL A 177 6.96 -0.81 -0.91
N TYR A 178 6.12 0.16 -0.54
CA TYR A 178 4.66 -0.01 -0.59
C TYR A 178 4.19 -0.44 -1.99
N GLY A 179 4.75 0.17 -3.03
CA GLY A 179 4.51 -0.21 -4.43
C GLY A 179 4.75 -1.69 -4.71
N MET A 180 5.92 -2.21 -4.33
CA MET A 180 6.31 -3.60 -4.56
C MET A 180 5.53 -4.58 -3.66
N MET A 181 5.22 -4.18 -2.43
CA MET A 181 4.41 -4.99 -1.51
C MET A 181 2.97 -5.18 -2.00
N TYR A 182 2.49 -4.38 -2.96
CA TYR A 182 1.21 -4.64 -3.62
C TYR A 182 1.18 -5.95 -4.38
N TYR A 183 2.31 -6.45 -4.89
CA TYR A 183 2.31 -7.73 -5.58
C TYR A 183 1.90 -8.86 -4.63
N GLU A 184 2.42 -8.88 -3.40
CA GLU A 184 2.01 -9.86 -2.40
C GLU A 184 0.52 -9.72 -2.04
N SER A 185 0.07 -8.48 -1.79
CA SER A 185 -1.35 -8.22 -1.44
C SER A 185 -2.31 -8.61 -2.57
N ALA A 186 -1.93 -8.31 -3.82
CA ALA A 186 -2.74 -8.63 -4.99
C ALA A 186 -2.81 -10.14 -5.25
N LEU A 187 -1.71 -10.86 -5.02
CA LEU A 187 -1.70 -12.33 -5.13
C LEU A 187 -2.52 -12.98 -4.02
N ALA A 188 -2.39 -12.52 -2.77
CA ALA A 188 -3.23 -13.02 -1.67
C ALA A 188 -4.72 -12.81 -1.96
N PHE A 189 -5.08 -11.65 -2.52
CA PHE A 189 -6.43 -11.39 -3.00
C PHE A 189 -6.86 -12.35 -4.10
N LEU A 190 -6.01 -12.58 -5.11
CA LEU A 190 -6.32 -13.47 -6.22
C LEU A 190 -6.55 -14.91 -5.73
N VAL A 191 -5.74 -15.41 -4.79
CA VAL A 191 -5.95 -16.72 -4.15
C VAL A 191 -7.32 -16.81 -3.47
N ALA A 192 -7.73 -15.76 -2.76
CA ALA A 192 -9.04 -15.72 -2.11
C ALA A 192 -10.18 -15.76 -3.15
N VAL A 193 -10.02 -15.07 -4.29
CA VAL A 193 -10.99 -15.07 -5.40
C VAL A 193 -11.06 -16.44 -6.09
N GLU A 194 -9.92 -17.11 -6.30
CA GLU A 194 -9.84 -18.46 -6.86
C GLU A 194 -10.55 -19.47 -5.95
N ALA A 195 -10.28 -19.43 -4.64
CA ALA A 195 -10.93 -20.29 -3.65
C ALA A 195 -12.46 -20.12 -3.62
N GLY A 196 -12.96 -18.88 -3.77
CA GLY A 196 -14.40 -18.60 -3.85
C GLY A 196 -15.05 -19.00 -5.17
N SER A 197 -14.28 -19.17 -6.25
CA SER A 197 -14.79 -19.53 -7.58
C SER A 197 -14.84 -21.04 -7.83
N ALA A 198 -14.06 -21.82 -7.08
CA ALA A 198 -14.02 -23.29 -7.18
C ALA A 198 -15.34 -23.99 -6.76
N GLY A 199 -16.25 -23.29 -6.06
CA GLY A 199 -17.44 -23.89 -5.46
C GLY A 199 -18.72 -23.91 -6.30
N GLY A 200 -18.80 -23.22 -7.45
CA GLY A 200 -19.99 -23.17 -8.32
C GLY A 200 -21.30 -22.63 -7.71
N GLY A 201 -21.34 -22.43 -6.39
CA GLY A 201 -22.48 -21.94 -5.61
C GLY A 201 -22.37 -20.45 -5.26
N PRO A 202 -23.40 -19.88 -4.59
CA PRO A 202 -23.32 -18.53 -4.05
C PRO A 202 -22.07 -18.40 -3.19
N ALA A 203 -21.37 -17.28 -3.39
CA ALA A 203 -20.09 -16.97 -2.77
C ALA A 203 -20.12 -17.29 -1.26
N PRO A 204 -19.16 -18.07 -0.74
CA PRO A 204 -19.13 -18.41 0.67
C PRO A 204 -19.05 -17.12 1.52
N PRO A 205 -19.57 -17.13 2.76
CA PRO A 205 -19.39 -16.00 3.68
C PRO A 205 -17.90 -15.65 3.81
N LEU A 206 -17.62 -14.37 4.10
CA LEU A 206 -16.28 -13.76 4.29
C LEU A 206 -15.20 -14.82 4.61
N PRO A 207 -14.09 -14.96 3.83
CA PRO A 207 -13.08 -15.96 4.09
C PRO A 207 -12.67 -15.91 5.56
N ALA A 208 -12.71 -17.06 6.21
CA ALA A 208 -12.26 -17.17 7.59
C ALA A 208 -10.83 -16.62 7.70
N ALA A 209 -10.44 -16.06 8.85
CA ALA A 209 -9.09 -15.55 9.07
C ALA A 209 -7.99 -16.58 8.68
N SER A 210 -8.28 -17.88 8.83
CA SER A 210 -7.44 -18.98 8.36
C SER A 210 -7.24 -19.04 6.84
N GLN A 211 -8.26 -18.73 6.05
CA GLN A 211 -8.18 -18.68 4.58
C GLN A 211 -7.35 -17.48 4.12
N THR A 212 -7.49 -16.34 4.81
CA THR A 212 -6.68 -15.14 4.58
C THR A 212 -5.21 -15.40 4.89
N ALA A 213 -4.90 -16.10 5.99
CA ALA A 213 -3.54 -16.48 6.33
C ALA A 213 -2.92 -17.45 5.30
N ALA A 214 -3.68 -18.45 4.85
CA ALA A 214 -3.22 -19.38 3.83
C ALA A 214 -2.95 -18.69 2.48
N ALA A 215 -3.82 -17.74 2.08
CA ALA A 215 -3.66 -16.94 0.88
C ALA A 215 -2.39 -16.08 0.93
N SER A 216 -2.15 -15.40 2.05
CA SER A 216 -0.92 -14.62 2.28
C SER A 216 0.33 -15.51 2.27
N ALA A 217 0.28 -16.69 2.89
CA ALA A 217 1.40 -17.64 2.90
C ALA A 217 1.74 -18.14 1.48
N LEU A 218 0.73 -18.40 0.65
CA LEU A 218 0.96 -18.76 -0.75
C LEU A 218 1.58 -17.59 -1.53
N ALA A 219 1.06 -16.36 -1.34
CA ALA A 219 1.59 -15.17 -2.00
C ALA A 219 3.07 -14.92 -1.64
N GLN A 220 3.44 -15.07 -0.37
CA GLN A 220 4.82 -14.92 0.12
C GLN A 220 5.79 -15.95 -0.46
N ARG A 221 5.31 -17.13 -0.84
CA ARG A 221 6.12 -18.14 -1.54
C ARG A 221 6.34 -17.78 -3.00
N LYS A 222 5.43 -17.01 -3.60
CA LYS A 222 5.46 -16.65 -5.02
C LYS A 222 6.25 -15.37 -5.29
N VAL A 223 6.24 -14.41 -4.38
CA VAL A 223 6.94 -13.13 -4.55
C VAL A 223 7.91 -12.88 -3.42
N GLY A 224 9.19 -12.80 -3.76
CA GLY A 224 10.22 -12.29 -2.87
C GLY A 224 10.47 -10.81 -3.12
N TYR A 225 10.62 -10.01 -2.06
CA TYR A 225 11.08 -8.63 -2.19
C TYR A 225 12.28 -8.37 -1.28
N VAL A 226 13.37 -7.94 -1.89
CA VAL A 226 14.61 -7.58 -1.21
C VAL A 226 14.96 -6.13 -1.54
N CYS A 227 15.13 -5.33 -0.50
CA CYS A 227 15.68 -4.00 -0.54
C CYS A 227 17.18 -4.07 -0.21
N ALA A 228 18.05 -3.81 -1.19
CA ALA A 228 19.49 -3.84 -0.98
C ALA A 228 19.99 -2.47 -0.53
N CYS A 229 19.96 -2.23 0.78
CA CYS A 229 20.41 -0.99 1.42
C CYS A 229 21.77 -1.21 2.10
N GLN A 230 22.86 -1.14 1.34
CA GLN A 230 24.20 -1.49 1.84
C GLN A 230 24.62 -0.67 3.07
N VAL A 231 24.21 0.59 3.13
CA VAL A 231 24.56 1.54 4.19
C VAL A 231 23.63 1.48 5.41
N TYR A 232 22.61 0.62 5.42
CA TYR A 232 21.70 0.50 6.56
C TYR A 232 22.45 0.15 7.86
N GLY A 233 23.47 -0.72 7.79
CA GLY A 233 24.32 -1.03 8.96
C GLY A 233 25.06 0.19 9.52
N ASP A 234 25.46 1.14 8.65
CA ASP A 234 26.05 2.40 9.08
C ASP A 234 25.00 3.32 9.73
N TYR A 235 23.78 3.39 9.18
CA TYR A 235 22.66 4.14 9.77
C TYR A 235 22.30 3.65 11.18
N LYS A 236 22.27 2.32 11.40
CA LYS A 236 22.01 1.75 12.73
C LYS A 236 23.07 2.16 13.74
N ARG A 237 24.35 2.12 13.35
CA ARG A 237 25.47 2.50 14.23
C ARG A 237 25.50 4.00 14.54
N ALA A 238 25.14 4.83 13.56
CA ALA A 238 25.12 6.28 13.71
C ALA A 238 23.88 6.80 14.45
N GLY A 239 22.88 5.97 14.73
CA GLY A 239 21.59 6.42 15.27
C GLY A 239 20.80 7.29 14.29
N ASP A 240 20.97 7.08 13.00
CA ASP A 240 20.34 7.88 11.95
C ASP A 240 18.81 7.61 11.91
N PRO A 241 17.96 8.65 11.83
CA PRO A 241 16.51 8.46 11.76
C PRO A 241 16.04 7.58 10.59
N ARG A 242 16.81 7.49 9.50
CA ARG A 242 16.51 6.60 8.37
C ARG A 242 16.55 5.12 8.76
N ALA A 243 17.35 4.74 9.76
CA ALA A 243 17.35 3.37 10.26
C ALA A 243 16.00 3.03 10.90
N VAL A 244 15.45 3.94 11.71
CA VAL A 244 14.14 3.80 12.35
C VAL A 244 13.02 3.73 11.31
N ASP A 245 13.11 4.56 10.26
CA ASP A 245 12.15 4.54 9.16
C ASP A 245 12.19 3.21 8.37
N ILE A 246 13.37 2.65 8.11
CA ILE A 246 13.52 1.32 7.48
C ILE A 246 12.94 0.23 8.38
N GLU A 247 13.20 0.29 9.68
CA GLU A 247 12.63 -0.66 10.65
C GLU A 247 11.10 -0.56 10.71
N ALA A 248 10.54 0.66 10.64
CA ALA A 248 9.11 0.86 10.55
C ALA A 248 8.51 0.21 9.29
N LEU A 249 9.20 0.26 8.14
CA LEU A 249 8.78 -0.44 6.93
C LEU A 249 8.86 -1.96 7.08
N MET A 250 9.89 -2.49 7.76
CA MET A 250 10.00 -3.93 8.05
C MET A 250 8.92 -4.41 9.01
N HIS A 251 8.53 -3.59 9.99
CA HIS A 251 7.40 -3.88 10.87
C HIS A 251 6.05 -3.83 10.13
N ALA A 252 5.89 -2.88 9.21
CA ALA A 252 4.70 -2.79 8.37
C ALA A 252 4.57 -3.97 7.39
N PHE A 253 5.70 -4.48 6.90
CA PHE A 253 5.77 -5.55 5.89
C PHE A 253 6.71 -6.68 6.34
N PRO A 254 6.21 -7.68 7.08
CA PRO A 254 7.04 -8.76 7.63
C PRO A 254 7.81 -9.59 6.60
N SER A 255 7.34 -9.63 5.34
CA SER A 255 7.98 -10.32 4.22
C SER A 255 9.06 -9.50 3.50
N LEU A 256 9.16 -8.19 3.80
CA LEU A 256 10.23 -7.33 3.29
C LEU A 256 11.57 -7.76 3.88
N ARG A 257 12.54 -8.04 3.00
CA ARG A 257 13.92 -8.33 3.41
C ARG A 257 14.81 -7.14 3.09
N VAL A 258 15.64 -6.73 4.04
CA VAL A 258 16.64 -5.68 3.84
C VAL A 258 18.03 -6.31 3.88
N ALA A 259 18.73 -6.26 2.75
CA ALA A 259 20.11 -6.72 2.64
C ALA A 259 21.05 -5.52 2.87
N TYR A 260 21.99 -5.65 3.81
CA TYR A 260 22.92 -4.60 4.18
C TYR A 260 24.29 -5.16 4.56
N VAL A 261 25.30 -4.30 4.58
CA VAL A 261 26.66 -4.68 5.00
C VAL A 261 26.86 -4.25 6.45
N GLU A 262 27.19 -5.20 7.31
CA GLU A 262 27.57 -4.92 8.69
C GLU A 262 29.10 -4.83 8.77
N ARG A 263 29.64 -3.63 9.04
CA ARG A 263 31.06 -3.47 9.34
C ARG A 263 31.29 -3.79 10.81
N ARG A 264 31.92 -4.93 11.08
CA ARG A 264 32.40 -5.28 12.42
C ARG A 264 33.44 -4.24 12.84
N GLY A 265 33.25 -3.62 14.01
CA GLY A 265 34.23 -2.68 14.56
C GLY A 265 35.56 -3.41 14.74
N GLY A 266 36.64 -2.86 14.16
CA GLY A 266 37.99 -3.37 14.42
C GLY A 266 38.31 -3.21 15.90
N GLY A 267 38.16 -4.28 16.67
CA GLY A 267 38.89 -4.43 17.91
C GLY A 267 40.35 -4.59 17.54
N GLY A 268 41.20 -3.70 18.05
CA GLY A 268 42.65 -3.86 17.91
C GLY A 268 43.12 -5.09 18.67
N GLU A 269 43.82 -5.97 17.96
CA GLU A 269 44.84 -6.96 18.36
C GLU A 269 45.13 -7.72 17.06
N GLY A 270 46.25 -7.51 16.38
CA GLY A 270 47.58 -8.02 16.72
C GLY A 270 48.08 -8.76 15.47
N GLY A 271 49.34 -8.55 15.07
CA GLY A 271 49.88 -9.05 13.80
C GLY A 271 49.92 -10.58 13.67
N GLY A 272 50.04 -11.04 12.42
CA GLY A 272 50.30 -12.45 12.08
C GLY A 272 49.88 -12.77 10.65
N GLU A 273 50.86 -12.65 9.73
CA GLU A 273 51.13 -13.54 8.58
C GLU A 273 49.98 -13.76 7.57
N GLU A 274 50.03 -13.14 6.39
CA GLU A 274 50.63 -13.74 5.18
C GLU A 274 50.63 -15.27 5.22
N GLU A 275 49.65 -15.89 4.56
CA GLU A 275 49.89 -17.15 3.84
C GLU A 275 48.93 -17.22 2.64
N GLU A 276 49.55 -17.23 1.46
CA GLU A 276 48.98 -17.69 0.20
C GLU A 276 48.68 -19.19 0.29
N GLU A 277 47.47 -19.61 -0.09
CA GLU A 277 47.19 -20.71 -1.03
C GLU A 277 45.71 -20.72 -1.45
#